data_AF-M6GF24-F1
#
_entry.id   AF-M6GF24-F1
#
_cell.length_a   1.000
_cell.length_b   1.000
_cell.length_c   1.000
_cell.angle_alpha   90.00
_cell.angle_beta   90.00
_cell.angle_gamma   90.00
#
_symmetry.space_group_name_H-M   'P 1'
#
loop_
_entity.id
_entity.type
_entity.pdbx_description
1 polymer ?
#
loop_
_entity_poly.entity_id
_entity_poly.type
_entity_poly.pdbx_seq_one_letter_code
_entity_poly.pdbx_strand_id
1 'polypeptide(L)'
;MKASKYILPTEKENPADAVVASHRLMIRAGLVRKSSAGLYFYLPLGLKVLKKIEQIVREEMNSTGALEFDLPILTPSDFWEQSGRWSAMGKEMFRIQDRHDLSYALGPTHEESFSFLLKPLLKSYKDLPVNVYQIQTKFRDEIRPRFGVIRSREFIMKDAYSFHIDDSSLDDTYQAMRVAYRKIFDRCGLKTIPVQADSGSMGGSASEEFMVVSPIGEETLLLCNSCGYSSNSEKTPLILKKENGSAKFSEKKEISTPGKKTISEVSTLLGVSESETIKAVALKSEKKKFSFFFEEIWNSIFINFILS
;
A
#
# COMPACT_ATOMS: atom_id res chain seq x y z
N MET A 1 1.03 37.15 -12.70
CA MET A 1 2.51 37.05 -12.87
C MET A 1 2.83 36.79 -14.34
N LYS A 2 3.93 37.34 -14.87
CA LYS A 2 4.34 37.17 -16.27
C LYS A 2 5.14 35.87 -16.47
N ALA A 3 4.90 35.14 -17.56
CA ALA A 3 5.62 33.90 -17.87
C ALA A 3 7.14 34.09 -17.96
N SER A 4 7.59 35.24 -18.47
CA SER A 4 9.03 35.59 -18.56
C SER A 4 9.76 35.69 -17.22
N LYS A 5 9.04 35.71 -16.09
CA LYS A 5 9.62 35.70 -14.75
C LYS A 5 9.60 34.32 -14.08
N TYR A 6 9.14 33.29 -14.77
CA TYR A 6 9.13 31.91 -14.27
C TYR A 6 10.22 31.07 -14.93
N ILE A 7 10.78 30.14 -14.17
CA ILE A 7 11.58 29.04 -14.70
C ILE A 7 10.59 27.99 -15.26
N LEU A 8 10.45 27.94 -16.59
CA LEU A 8 9.52 27.06 -17.32
C LEU A 8 10.30 26.16 -18.30
N PRO A 9 10.99 25.12 -17.82
CA PRO A 9 11.84 24.28 -18.66
C PRO A 9 10.99 23.22 -19.37
N THR A 10 10.10 23.65 -20.27
CA THR A 10 9.20 22.74 -21.00
C THR A 10 9.96 21.91 -22.02
N GLU A 11 9.56 20.65 -22.20
CA GLU A 11 10.19 19.73 -23.16
C GLU A 11 9.23 19.30 -24.27
N LYS A 12 9.73 19.32 -25.50
CA LYS A 12 8.98 18.88 -26.67
C LYS A 12 8.81 17.37 -26.70
N GLU A 13 9.91 16.64 -26.49
CA GLU A 13 9.95 15.18 -26.55
C GLU A 13 9.65 14.53 -25.21
N ASN A 14 9.23 13.27 -25.22
CA ASN A 14 9.02 12.51 -23.99
C ASN A 14 10.37 12.05 -23.41
N PRO A 15 10.56 12.13 -22.08
CA PRO A 15 11.71 11.54 -21.42
C PRO A 15 11.76 10.02 -21.64
N ALA A 16 12.94 9.47 -21.91
CA ALA A 16 13.10 8.06 -22.23
C ALA A 16 12.70 7.11 -21.09
N ASP A 17 12.87 7.54 -19.83
CA ASP A 17 12.57 6.76 -18.62
C ASP A 17 11.14 6.99 -18.09
N ALA A 18 10.36 7.88 -18.72
CA ALA A 18 8.98 8.14 -18.33
C ALA A 18 8.02 7.25 -19.14
N VAL A 19 7.50 6.20 -18.50
CA VAL A 19 6.61 5.23 -19.17
C VAL A 19 5.14 5.69 -19.18
N VAL A 20 4.67 6.31 -18.09
CA VAL A 20 3.26 6.68 -17.92
C VAL A 20 2.98 8.13 -18.30
N ALA A 21 1.74 8.41 -18.73
CA ALA A 21 1.34 9.72 -19.22
C ALA A 21 1.51 10.83 -18.18
N SER A 22 1.11 10.60 -16.92
CA SER A 22 1.27 11.58 -15.84
C SER A 22 2.74 11.97 -15.65
N HIS A 23 3.64 11.00 -15.57
CA HIS A 23 5.07 11.22 -15.42
C HIS A 23 5.66 12.00 -16.62
N ARG A 24 5.31 11.60 -17.86
CA ARG A 24 5.74 12.30 -19.09
C ARG A 24 5.29 13.77 -19.08
N LEU A 25 4.02 14.01 -18.78
CA LEU A 25 3.42 15.35 -18.79
C LEU A 25 3.98 16.22 -17.68
N MET A 26 4.18 15.68 -16.47
CA MET A 26 4.76 16.45 -15.36
C MET A 26 6.19 16.92 -15.67
N ILE A 27 7.00 16.08 -16.32
CA ILE A 27 8.34 16.49 -16.76
C ILE A 27 8.24 17.50 -17.90
N ARG A 28 7.47 17.20 -18.95
CA ARG A 28 7.36 18.06 -20.15
C ARG A 28 6.77 19.43 -19.88
N ALA A 29 5.85 19.53 -18.91
CA ALA A 29 5.28 20.80 -18.48
C ALA A 29 6.20 21.57 -17.50
N GLY A 30 7.38 21.03 -17.15
CA GLY A 30 8.30 21.65 -16.21
C GLY A 30 7.73 21.72 -14.79
N LEU A 31 6.94 20.72 -14.37
CA LEU A 31 6.40 20.62 -13.01
C LEU A 31 7.39 19.92 -12.08
N VAL A 32 8.07 18.88 -12.57
CA VAL A 32 9.07 18.13 -11.81
C VAL A 32 10.31 17.81 -12.64
N ARG A 33 11.42 17.54 -11.97
CA ARG A 33 12.65 16.97 -12.56
C ARG A 33 13.11 15.78 -11.76
N LYS A 34 13.62 14.75 -12.42
CA LYS A 34 14.20 13.59 -11.75
C LYS A 34 15.58 13.95 -11.19
N SER A 35 15.78 13.70 -9.90
CA SER A 35 17.09 13.78 -9.25
C SER A 35 17.81 12.44 -9.37
N SER A 36 17.16 11.36 -8.92
CA SER A 36 17.62 9.98 -9.04
C SER A 36 16.42 9.02 -9.09
N ALA A 37 16.64 7.71 -9.05
CA ALA A 37 15.54 6.74 -9.07
C ALA A 37 14.61 6.95 -7.86
N GLY A 38 13.37 7.37 -8.13
CA GLY A 38 12.37 7.63 -7.10
C GLY A 38 12.58 8.93 -6.32
N LEU A 39 13.43 9.86 -6.78
CA LEU A 39 13.61 11.19 -6.16
C LEU A 39 13.35 12.28 -7.20
N TYR A 40 12.51 13.28 -6.85
CA TYR A 40 12.07 14.32 -7.77
C TYR A 40 12.17 15.72 -7.15
N PHE A 41 12.69 16.66 -7.93
CA PHE A 41 12.58 18.08 -7.65
C PHE A 41 11.21 18.59 -8.09
N TYR A 42 10.48 19.27 -7.19
CA TYR A 42 9.31 20.05 -7.56
C TYR A 42 9.74 21.44 -8.03
N LEU A 43 9.46 21.76 -9.29
CA LEU A 43 9.72 23.07 -9.89
C LEU A 43 8.63 24.07 -9.50
N PRO A 44 8.81 25.40 -9.72
CA PRO A 44 7.90 26.41 -9.18
C PRO A 44 6.41 26.21 -9.51
N LEU A 45 6.07 25.74 -10.72
CA LEU A 45 4.69 25.42 -11.07
C LEU A 45 4.19 24.14 -10.40
N GLY A 46 5.01 23.08 -10.35
CA GLY A 46 4.66 21.83 -9.67
C GLY A 46 4.47 22.04 -8.17
N LEU A 47 5.35 22.81 -7.54
CA LEU A 47 5.25 23.20 -6.13
C LEU A 47 3.97 24.01 -5.86
N LYS A 48 3.58 24.91 -6.77
CA LYS A 48 2.32 25.67 -6.64
C LYS A 48 1.09 24.76 -6.68
N VAL A 49 1.10 23.73 -7.52
CA VAL A 49 0.03 22.72 -7.57
C VAL A 49 0.01 21.90 -6.29
N LEU A 50 1.17 21.40 -5.86
CA LEU A 50 1.33 20.67 -4.60
C LEU A 50 0.78 21.48 -3.41
N LYS A 51 1.17 22.75 -3.26
CA LYS A 51 0.66 23.62 -2.18
C LYS A 51 -0.85 23.85 -2.23
N LYS A 52 -1.47 23.84 -3.42
CA LYS A 52 -2.93 23.88 -3.55
C LYS A 52 -3.59 22.59 -3.05
N ILE A 53 -2.99 21.44 -3.35
CA ILE A 53 -3.46 20.13 -2.86
C ILE A 53 -3.33 20.07 -1.34
N GLU A 54 -2.16 20.42 -0.79
CA GLU A 54 -1.94 20.49 0.67
C GLU A 54 -2.97 21.39 1.36
N GLN A 55 -3.32 22.52 0.73
CA GLN A 55 -4.31 23.45 1.28
C GLN A 55 -5.72 22.85 1.32
N ILE A 56 -6.15 22.16 0.26
CA ILE A 56 -7.44 21.44 0.24
C ILE A 56 -7.46 20.39 1.36
N VAL A 57 -6.39 19.60 1.47
CA VAL A 57 -6.25 18.57 2.50
C VAL A 57 -6.35 19.20 3.90
N ARG A 58 -5.59 20.27 4.17
CA ARG A 58 -5.61 20.98 5.44
C ARG A 58 -6.99 21.53 5.80
N GLU A 59 -7.70 22.12 4.85
CA GLU A 59 -9.04 22.66 5.09
C GLU A 59 -10.04 21.56 5.48
N GLU A 60 -10.05 20.44 4.76
CA GLU A 60 -10.96 19.33 5.07
C GLU A 60 -10.59 18.62 6.38
N MET A 61 -9.29 18.43 6.66
CA MET A 61 -8.81 17.86 7.92
C MET A 61 -9.15 18.77 9.12
N ASN A 62 -8.91 20.07 9.02
CA ASN A 62 -9.25 21.01 10.10
C ASN A 62 -10.76 21.07 10.32
N SER A 63 -11.58 20.86 9.29
CA SER A 63 -13.04 20.81 9.43
C SER A 63 -13.55 19.64 10.28
N THR A 64 -12.75 18.58 10.46
CA THR A 64 -13.08 17.45 11.35
C THR A 64 -12.60 17.65 12.78
N GLY A 65 -11.94 18.78 13.07
CA GLY A 65 -11.29 19.03 14.36
C GLY A 65 -9.92 18.37 14.50
N ALA A 66 -9.37 17.80 13.41
CA ALA A 66 -8.01 17.27 13.44
C ALA A 66 -6.98 18.38 13.62
N LEU A 67 -5.94 18.11 14.40
CA LEU A 67 -4.90 19.08 14.76
C LEU A 67 -3.63 18.81 13.94
N GLU A 68 -3.13 19.84 13.24
CA GLU A 68 -1.92 19.71 12.44
C GLU A 68 -0.65 19.84 13.31
N PHE A 69 0.26 18.89 13.12
CA PHE A 69 1.59 18.81 13.72
C PHE A 69 2.66 18.76 12.63
N ASP A 70 3.91 18.99 13.02
CA ASP A 70 5.09 18.77 12.19
C ASP A 70 6.13 18.00 13.03
N LEU A 71 6.20 16.68 12.83
CA LEU A 71 7.13 15.82 13.57
C LEU A 71 8.45 15.67 12.80
N PRO A 72 9.56 15.44 13.52
CA PRO A 72 10.84 15.10 12.88
C PRO A 72 10.70 13.92 11.92
N ILE A 73 11.32 14.03 10.74
CA ILE A 73 11.44 12.90 9.82
C ILE A 73 12.47 11.87 10.30
N LEU A 74 13.47 12.34 11.05
CA LEU A 74 14.45 11.47 11.68
C LEU A 74 13.89 10.97 13.00
N THR A 75 13.69 9.66 13.10
CA THR A 75 13.02 9.01 14.23
C THR A 75 14.00 8.05 14.92
N PRO A 76 14.17 8.11 16.25
CA PRO A 76 15.08 7.21 16.97
C PRO A 76 14.71 5.73 16.79
N SER A 77 15.70 4.84 16.71
CA SER A 77 15.47 3.39 16.59
C SER A 77 14.60 2.85 17.72
N ASP A 78 14.76 3.35 18.94
CA ASP A 78 14.02 2.93 20.14
C ASP A 78 12.50 2.95 19.94
N PHE A 79 11.97 3.91 19.18
CA PHE A 79 10.54 4.02 18.91
C PHE A 79 10.04 2.79 18.12
N TRP A 80 10.77 2.42 17.08
CA TRP A 80 10.48 1.30 16.20
C TRP A 80 10.82 -0.06 16.81
N GLU A 81 11.82 -0.11 17.70
CA GLU A 81 12.18 -1.32 18.42
C GLU A 81 11.07 -1.69 19.42
N GLN A 82 10.50 -0.69 20.12
CA GLN A 82 9.36 -0.90 21.02
C GLN A 82 8.13 -1.46 20.31
N SER A 83 7.86 -1.03 19.07
CA SER A 83 6.76 -1.60 18.26
C SER A 83 7.13 -2.92 17.58
N GLY A 84 8.42 -3.31 17.57
CA GLY A 84 8.96 -4.44 16.82
C GLY A 84 9.09 -4.19 15.31
N ARG A 85 8.65 -3.02 14.80
CA ARG A 85 8.69 -2.69 13.37
C ARG A 85 10.09 -2.35 12.87
N TRP A 86 11.03 -2.07 13.78
CA TRP A 86 12.44 -1.88 13.42
C TRP A 86 12.99 -3.07 12.64
N SER A 87 12.72 -4.31 13.06
CA SER A 87 13.16 -5.50 12.33
C SER A 87 12.16 -5.91 11.24
N ALA A 88 10.86 -5.83 11.53
CA ALA A 88 9.81 -6.35 10.64
C ALA A 88 9.71 -5.62 9.29
N MET A 89 10.01 -4.31 9.24
CA MET A 89 9.94 -3.54 7.99
C MET A 89 11.10 -3.83 7.01
N GLY A 90 12.10 -4.62 7.43
CA GLY A 90 13.14 -5.11 6.54
C GLY A 90 13.89 -3.99 5.80
N LYS A 91 14.12 -4.18 4.50
CA LYS A 91 14.93 -3.28 3.67
C LYS A 91 14.21 -2.02 3.21
N GLU A 92 12.89 -1.95 3.36
CA GLU A 92 12.11 -0.77 2.96
C GLU A 92 12.33 0.43 3.90
N MET A 93 12.71 0.17 5.15
CA MET A 93 13.07 1.20 6.11
C MET A 93 14.51 1.67 5.91
N PHE A 94 14.67 2.95 5.58
CA PHE A 94 15.97 3.61 5.63
C PHE A 94 16.44 3.71 7.08
N ARG A 95 17.62 3.15 7.37
CA ARG A 95 18.28 3.27 8.66
C ARG A 95 19.57 4.05 8.47
N ILE A 96 19.80 5.03 9.34
CA ILE A 96 21.01 5.84 9.35
C ILE A 96 21.60 5.83 10.74
N GLN A 97 22.92 5.91 10.81
CA GLN A 97 23.65 6.07 12.06
C GLN A 97 24.28 7.46 12.07
N ASP A 98 24.11 8.18 13.17
CA ASP A 98 24.73 9.50 13.32
C ASP A 98 26.21 9.41 13.72
N ARG A 99 26.85 10.58 13.89
CA ARG A 99 28.26 10.68 14.27
C ARG A 99 28.58 10.24 15.71
N HIS A 100 27.57 9.93 16.51
CA HIS A 100 27.68 9.44 17.89
C HIS A 100 27.24 7.97 17.99
N ASP A 101 27.21 7.27 16.84
CA ASP A 101 26.81 5.88 16.72
C ASP A 101 25.34 5.60 17.10
N LEU A 102 24.49 6.63 17.17
CA LEU A 102 23.05 6.46 17.44
C LEU A 102 22.29 6.12 16.15
N SER A 103 21.38 5.15 16.26
CA SER A 103 20.59 4.65 15.13
C SER A 103 19.25 5.37 15.01
N TYR A 104 18.89 5.69 13.78
CA TYR A 104 17.63 6.36 13.44
C TYR A 104 17.04 5.74 12.17
N ALA A 105 15.74 5.94 11.99
CA ALA A 105 15.07 5.74 10.71
C ALA A 105 14.64 7.07 10.09
N LEU A 106 14.71 7.17 8.77
CA LEU A 106 13.92 8.16 8.04
C LEU A 106 12.49 7.62 7.97
N GLY A 107 11.55 8.29 8.64
CA GLY A 107 10.20 7.81 8.87
C GLY A 107 9.46 7.42 7.57
N PRO A 108 9.13 6.13 7.36
CA PRO A 108 8.20 5.70 6.30
C PRO A 108 6.73 6.02 6.62
N THR A 109 6.46 6.28 7.90
CA THR A 109 5.20 6.63 8.57
C THR A 109 5.53 7.01 10.02
N HIS A 110 4.55 7.38 10.85
CA HIS A 110 4.76 7.99 12.17
C HIS A 110 3.88 7.44 13.31
N GLU A 111 3.37 6.20 13.24
CA GLU A 111 2.57 5.61 14.34
C GLU A 111 3.31 5.68 15.69
N GLU A 112 4.57 5.25 15.71
CA GLU A 112 5.41 5.21 16.92
C GLU A 112 5.73 6.61 17.41
N SER A 113 5.97 7.55 16.49
CA SER A 113 6.37 8.92 16.85
C SER A 113 5.21 9.69 17.48
N PHE A 114 4.00 9.59 16.90
CA PHE A 114 2.81 10.17 17.50
C PHE A 114 2.42 9.48 18.80
N SER A 115 2.51 8.14 18.86
CA SER A 115 2.25 7.38 20.09
C SER A 115 3.20 7.80 21.21
N PHE A 116 4.50 7.94 20.92
CA PHE A 116 5.49 8.40 21.89
C PHE A 116 5.22 9.84 22.35
N LEU A 117 4.91 10.75 21.42
CA LEU A 117 4.60 12.15 21.72
C LEU A 117 3.34 12.31 22.58
N LEU A 118 2.26 11.63 22.21
CA LEU A 118 0.94 11.85 22.82
C LEU A 118 0.74 11.07 24.12
N LYS A 119 1.41 9.93 24.31
CA LYS A 119 1.31 9.12 25.54
C LYS A 119 1.51 9.92 26.84
N PRO A 120 2.52 10.80 26.98
CA PRO A 120 2.66 11.62 28.19
C PRO A 120 1.72 12.83 28.23
N LEU A 121 1.09 13.21 27.11
CA LEU A 121 0.20 14.38 27.01
C LEU A 121 -1.26 14.02 27.32
N LEU A 122 -1.72 12.85 26.91
CA LEU A 122 -3.08 12.36 27.11
C LEU A 122 -3.13 11.53 28.41
N LYS A 123 -3.45 12.17 29.54
CA LYS A 123 -3.39 11.54 30.87
C LYS A 123 -4.76 11.17 31.43
N SER A 124 -5.83 11.71 30.86
CA SER A 124 -7.20 11.49 31.29
C SER A 124 -8.08 11.07 30.11
N TYR A 125 -9.14 10.30 30.39
CA TYR A 125 -10.21 10.06 29.41
C TYR A 125 -10.85 11.35 28.91
N LYS A 126 -10.75 12.45 29.68
CA LYS A 126 -11.24 13.79 29.29
C LYS A 126 -10.42 14.45 28.19
N ASP A 127 -9.20 13.96 27.95
CA ASP A 127 -8.34 14.42 26.86
C ASP A 127 -8.68 13.72 25.53
N LEU A 128 -9.61 12.75 25.55
CA LEU A 128 -10.03 11.93 24.41
C LEU A 128 -11.47 12.26 23.98
N PRO A 129 -11.79 12.12 22.67
CA PRO A 129 -10.89 11.74 21.59
C PRO A 129 -9.98 12.89 21.13
N VAL A 130 -8.82 12.53 20.58
CA VAL A 130 -7.96 13.47 19.85
C VAL A 130 -7.62 12.90 18.48
N ASN A 131 -7.63 13.76 17.47
CA ASN A 131 -7.22 13.44 16.11
C ASN A 131 -6.10 14.39 15.71
N VAL A 132 -4.93 13.86 15.39
CA VAL A 132 -3.75 14.62 14.98
C VAL A 132 -3.31 14.21 13.59
N TYR A 133 -2.74 15.13 12.82
CA TYR A 133 -2.22 14.82 11.50
C TYR A 133 -1.00 15.67 11.16
N GLN A 134 -0.28 15.29 10.12
CA GLN A 134 0.77 16.11 9.52
C GLN A 134 0.74 15.97 8.00
N ILE A 135 1.34 16.93 7.29
CA ILE A 135 1.60 16.84 5.85
C ILE A 135 3.11 16.94 5.65
N GLN A 136 3.77 15.79 5.53
CA GLN A 136 5.22 15.71 5.69
C GLN A 136 5.85 14.65 4.77
N THR A 137 7.10 14.90 4.39
CA THR A 137 7.90 14.03 3.52
C THR A 137 8.22 12.71 4.20
N LYS A 138 7.96 11.59 3.51
CA LYS A 138 8.25 10.22 3.96
C LYS A 138 9.31 9.57 3.08
N PHE A 139 9.98 8.57 3.65
CA PHE A 139 10.98 7.78 2.95
C PHE A 139 10.66 6.30 2.99
N ARG A 140 10.62 5.65 1.82
CA ARG A 140 10.53 4.19 1.68
C ARG A 140 11.54 3.74 0.65
N ASP A 141 12.39 2.79 0.99
CA ASP A 141 13.41 2.27 0.08
C ASP A 141 12.78 1.28 -0.92
N GLU A 142 11.91 1.81 -1.76
CA GLU A 142 11.17 1.07 -2.77
C GLU A 142 12.14 0.37 -3.73
N ILE A 143 12.01 -0.94 -3.84
CA ILE A 143 12.91 -1.79 -4.65
C ILE A 143 12.86 -1.42 -6.13
N ARG A 144 11.69 -0.98 -6.63
CA ARG A 144 11.49 -0.56 -8.02
C ARG A 144 10.63 0.72 -8.09
N PRO A 145 11.23 1.90 -7.86
CA PRO A 145 10.53 3.17 -7.99
C PRO A 145 10.12 3.39 -9.45
N ARG A 146 8.85 3.67 -9.69
CA ARG A 146 8.27 3.76 -11.03
C ARG A 146 7.10 4.73 -11.08
N PHE A 147 6.71 5.09 -12.29
CA PHE A 147 5.54 5.94 -12.54
C PHE A 147 5.62 7.36 -11.96
N GLY A 148 6.82 7.94 -11.91
CA GLY A 148 6.99 9.31 -11.46
C GLY A 148 6.83 9.42 -9.95
N VAL A 149 6.01 10.39 -9.53
CA VAL A 149 5.67 10.66 -8.13
C VAL A 149 4.63 9.69 -7.54
N ILE A 150 4.10 8.75 -8.34
CA ILE A 150 3.11 7.77 -7.87
C ILE A 150 3.78 6.74 -6.96
N ARG A 151 4.96 6.23 -7.33
CA ARG A 151 5.71 5.24 -6.56
C ARG A 151 7.19 5.61 -6.50
N SER A 152 7.53 6.45 -5.53
CA SER A 152 8.84 7.04 -5.33
C SER A 152 9.45 6.64 -3.99
N ARG A 153 10.75 6.95 -3.77
CA ARG A 153 11.45 6.66 -2.51
C ARG A 153 11.27 7.77 -1.48
N GLU A 154 11.18 9.00 -1.97
CA GLU A 154 10.80 10.18 -1.21
C GLU A 154 9.47 10.69 -1.76
N PHE A 155 8.49 10.91 -0.88
CA PHE A 155 7.15 11.37 -1.26
C PHE A 155 6.50 12.15 -0.14
N ILE A 156 5.47 12.92 -0.45
CA ILE A 156 4.73 13.70 0.55
C ILE A 156 3.48 12.91 0.92
N MET A 157 3.27 12.75 2.22
CA MET A 157 2.10 12.07 2.75
C MET A 157 1.41 13.00 3.75
N LYS A 158 0.07 13.02 3.66
CA LYS A 158 -0.74 13.37 4.81
C LYS A 158 -1.03 12.10 5.59
N ASP A 159 -0.58 12.04 6.83
CA ASP A 159 -0.82 10.94 7.76
C ASP A 159 -1.51 11.48 9.02
N ALA A 160 -2.50 10.74 9.52
CA ALA A 160 -3.36 11.14 10.62
C ALA A 160 -3.55 9.97 11.60
N TYR A 161 -3.59 10.28 12.88
CA TYR A 161 -3.62 9.33 13.99
C TYR A 161 -4.63 9.83 15.01
N SER A 162 -5.57 8.97 15.37
CA SER A 162 -6.60 9.31 16.34
C SER A 162 -6.57 8.36 17.53
N PHE A 163 -6.82 8.92 18.72
CA PHE A 163 -6.70 8.23 20.00
C PHE A 163 -8.05 8.28 20.70
N HIS A 164 -8.50 7.13 21.18
CA HIS A 164 -9.88 6.90 21.62
C HIS A 164 -9.93 6.13 22.93
N ILE A 165 -11.02 6.32 23.66
CA ILE A 165 -11.29 5.59 24.90
C ILE A 165 -11.92 4.21 24.64
N ASP A 166 -12.67 4.09 23.53
CA ASP A 166 -13.39 2.89 23.12
C ASP A 166 -13.59 2.84 21.59
N ASP A 167 -14.09 1.71 21.10
CA ASP A 167 -14.31 1.45 19.68
C ASP A 167 -15.40 2.36 19.08
N SER A 168 -16.41 2.77 19.86
CA SER A 168 -17.46 3.67 19.36
C SER A 168 -16.88 5.05 19.01
N SER A 169 -16.00 5.58 19.87
CA SER A 169 -15.31 6.83 19.62
C SER A 169 -14.37 6.75 18.42
N LEU A 170 -13.73 5.60 18.22
CA LEU A 170 -12.91 5.32 17.04
C LEU A 170 -13.77 5.29 15.78
N ASP A 171 -14.89 4.58 15.79
CA ASP A 171 -15.80 4.44 14.65
C ASP A 171 -16.36 5.80 14.20
N ASP A 172 -16.77 6.66 15.13
CA ASP A 172 -17.23 8.01 14.83
C ASP A 172 -16.15 8.82 14.08
N THR A 173 -14.91 8.76 14.58
CA THR A 173 -13.77 9.46 13.96
C THR A 173 -13.39 8.85 12.62
N TYR A 174 -13.45 7.53 12.50
CA TYR A 174 -13.21 6.81 11.25
C TYR A 174 -14.21 7.24 10.16
N GLN A 175 -15.51 7.34 10.49
CA GLN A 175 -16.52 7.83 9.54
C GLN A 175 -16.32 9.31 9.19
N ALA A 176 -15.95 10.16 10.15
CA ALA A 176 -15.64 11.55 9.89
C ALA A 176 -14.45 11.68 8.90
N MET A 177 -13.40 10.88 9.10
CA MET A 177 -12.25 10.82 8.20
C MET A 177 -12.62 10.30 6.82
N ARG A 178 -13.47 9.27 6.74
CA ARG A 178 -14.00 8.76 5.47
C ARG A 178 -14.71 9.84 4.66
N VAL A 179 -15.54 10.66 5.31
CA VAL A 179 -16.23 11.77 4.65
C VAL A 179 -15.24 12.85 4.21
N ALA A 180 -14.28 13.21 5.07
CA ALA A 180 -13.26 14.20 4.75
C ALA A 180 -12.42 13.79 3.53
N TYR A 181 -11.99 12.53 3.45
CA TYR A 181 -11.20 12.04 2.30
C TYR A 181 -12.00 12.12 1.00
N ARG A 182 -13.28 11.75 1.02
CA ARG A 182 -14.16 11.89 -0.16
C ARG A 182 -14.25 13.35 -0.63
N LYS A 183 -14.40 14.30 0.30
CA LYS A 183 -14.40 15.74 -0.03
C LYS A 183 -13.06 16.20 -0.58
N ILE A 184 -11.93 15.76 0.00
CA ILE A 184 -10.58 16.08 -0.50
C ILE A 184 -10.45 15.64 -1.96
N PHE A 185 -10.81 14.39 -2.29
CA PHE A 185 -10.69 13.88 -3.66
C PHE A 185 -11.64 14.59 -4.62
N ASP A 186 -12.89 14.83 -4.22
CA ASP A 186 -13.87 15.56 -5.02
C ASP A 186 -13.41 17.00 -5.34
N ARG A 187 -12.88 17.71 -4.34
CA ARG A 187 -12.29 19.06 -4.51
C ARG A 187 -11.02 19.05 -5.37
N CYS A 188 -10.31 17.93 -5.43
CA CYS A 188 -9.22 17.70 -6.37
C CYS A 188 -9.70 17.30 -7.78
N GLY A 189 -11.01 17.15 -8.00
CA GLY A 189 -11.59 16.70 -9.26
C GLY A 189 -11.40 15.21 -9.54
N LEU A 190 -11.17 14.40 -8.51
CA LEU A 190 -10.90 12.97 -8.61
C LEU A 190 -12.11 12.15 -8.19
N LYS A 191 -12.51 11.20 -9.03
CA LYS A 191 -13.50 10.18 -8.68
C LYS A 191 -12.80 8.99 -8.05
N THR A 192 -13.14 8.67 -6.81
CA THR A 192 -12.57 7.54 -6.08
C THR A 192 -13.59 6.45 -5.82
N ILE A 193 -13.14 5.20 -5.86
CA ILE A 193 -13.90 4.04 -5.38
C ILE A 193 -13.33 3.67 -4.01
N PRO A 194 -14.12 3.76 -2.92
CA PRO A 194 -13.73 3.23 -1.64
C PRO A 194 -13.78 1.70 -1.70
N VAL A 195 -12.70 1.02 -1.30
CA VAL A 195 -12.61 -0.44 -1.31
C VAL A 195 -12.12 -0.95 0.04
N GLN A 196 -12.65 -2.11 0.47
CA GLN A 196 -12.10 -2.81 1.63
C GLN A 196 -10.69 -3.31 1.31
N ALA A 197 -9.76 -3.08 2.22
CA ALA A 197 -8.36 -3.37 2.04
C ALA A 197 -7.82 -4.28 3.16
N ASP A 198 -6.62 -4.82 2.94
CA ASP A 198 -5.90 -5.49 4.02
C ASP A 198 -5.21 -4.47 4.93
N SER A 199 -5.12 -4.77 6.21
CA SER A 199 -4.43 -3.92 7.19
C SER A 199 -2.90 -4.12 7.14
N GLY A 200 -2.44 -5.20 6.51
CA GLY A 200 -1.03 -5.47 6.24
C GLY A 200 -0.14 -5.40 7.50
N SER A 201 1.07 -4.87 7.32
CA SER A 201 2.09 -4.70 8.38
C SER A 201 1.79 -3.56 9.36
N MET A 202 0.76 -2.75 9.08
CA MET A 202 0.32 -1.66 9.95
C MET A 202 -0.53 -2.18 11.12
N GLY A 203 -1.10 -3.40 10.99
CA GLY A 203 -2.03 -3.96 11.96
C GLY A 203 -3.41 -3.29 11.91
N GLY A 204 -4.39 -3.88 12.61
CA GLY A 204 -5.77 -3.37 12.66
C GLY A 204 -6.83 -4.37 12.15
N SER A 205 -8.10 -4.01 12.31
CA SER A 205 -9.27 -4.86 12.01
C SER A 205 -10.05 -4.42 10.77
N ALA A 206 -10.12 -3.11 10.50
CA ALA A 206 -10.80 -2.52 9.36
C ALA A 206 -9.85 -1.58 8.58
N SER A 207 -9.83 -1.71 7.26
CA SER A 207 -9.00 -0.89 6.37
C SER A 207 -9.81 -0.53 5.12
N GLU A 208 -9.73 0.72 4.70
CA GLU A 208 -10.38 1.23 3.49
C GLU A 208 -9.36 1.99 2.65
N GLU A 209 -9.30 1.67 1.37
CA GLU A 209 -8.48 2.35 0.37
C GLU A 209 -9.37 3.21 -0.53
N PHE A 210 -8.86 4.38 -0.93
CA PHE A 210 -9.52 5.28 -1.87
C PHE A 210 -8.83 5.21 -3.22
N MET A 211 -9.45 4.50 -4.17
CA MET A 211 -8.82 4.18 -5.44
C MET A 211 -9.29 5.09 -6.57
N VAL A 212 -8.35 5.72 -7.29
CA VAL A 212 -8.64 6.41 -8.54
C VAL A 212 -8.47 5.42 -9.70
N VAL A 213 -9.54 5.17 -10.44
CA VAL A 213 -9.53 4.21 -11.56
C VAL A 213 -8.56 4.68 -12.65
N SER A 214 -7.62 3.82 -13.01
CA SER A 214 -6.61 4.12 -14.03
C SER A 214 -6.09 2.83 -14.68
N PRO A 215 -5.87 2.80 -16.01
CA PRO A 215 -5.28 1.63 -16.69
C PRO A 215 -3.87 1.26 -16.23
N ILE A 216 -3.19 2.17 -15.53
CA ILE A 216 -1.84 1.95 -14.98
C ILE A 216 -1.87 1.67 -13.46
N GLY A 217 -3.06 1.51 -12.87
CA GLY A 217 -3.20 1.16 -11.46
C GLY A 217 -2.54 -0.19 -11.17
N GLU A 218 -1.85 -0.28 -10.04
CA GLU A 218 -1.16 -1.52 -9.64
C GLU A 218 -2.06 -2.47 -8.87
N GLU A 219 -3.18 -1.95 -8.36
CA GLU A 219 -4.15 -2.67 -7.56
C GLU A 219 -5.26 -3.26 -8.43
N THR A 220 -5.63 -4.51 -8.16
CA THR A 220 -6.77 -5.15 -8.80
C THR A 220 -7.99 -5.06 -7.88
N LEU A 221 -9.04 -4.38 -8.36
CA LEU A 221 -10.27 -4.19 -7.61
C LEU A 221 -11.34 -5.19 -8.05
N LEU A 222 -12.02 -5.80 -7.09
CA LEU A 222 -13.19 -6.63 -7.33
C LEU A 222 -14.44 -5.82 -7.01
N LEU A 223 -15.24 -5.53 -8.05
CA LEU A 223 -16.43 -4.69 -7.97
C LEU A 223 -17.67 -5.52 -8.29
N CYS A 224 -18.58 -5.64 -7.32
CA CYS A 224 -19.84 -6.34 -7.50
C CYS A 224 -20.97 -5.36 -7.84
N ASN A 225 -21.37 -5.33 -9.11
CA ASN A 225 -22.43 -4.43 -9.58
C ASN A 225 -23.82 -4.74 -8.98
N SER A 226 -24.06 -5.95 -8.49
CA SER A 226 -25.38 -6.35 -7.97
C SER A 226 -25.59 -6.02 -6.48
N CYS A 227 -24.54 -6.06 -5.66
CA CYS A 227 -24.63 -5.78 -4.22
C CYS A 227 -23.78 -4.60 -3.73
N GLY A 228 -23.02 -3.95 -4.62
CA GLY A 228 -22.17 -2.80 -4.28
C GLY A 228 -20.88 -3.15 -3.53
N TYR A 229 -20.60 -4.44 -3.31
CA TYR A 229 -19.35 -4.89 -2.68
C TYR A 229 -18.15 -4.47 -3.51
N SER A 230 -17.15 -3.84 -2.87
CA SER A 230 -15.92 -3.37 -3.51
C SER A 230 -14.73 -3.62 -2.59
N SER A 231 -13.74 -4.35 -3.07
CA SER A 231 -12.56 -4.76 -2.28
C SER A 231 -11.30 -4.83 -3.14
N ASN A 232 -10.16 -4.71 -2.48
CA ASN A 232 -8.89 -5.11 -3.05
C ASN A 232 -8.88 -6.65 -3.20
N SER A 233 -8.38 -7.16 -4.33
CA SER A 233 -8.23 -8.60 -4.58
C SER A 233 -7.50 -9.34 -3.45
N GLU A 234 -6.55 -8.69 -2.78
CA GLU A 234 -5.80 -9.27 -1.66
C GLU A 234 -6.67 -9.56 -0.43
N LYS A 235 -7.74 -8.80 -0.21
CA LYS A 235 -8.64 -8.96 0.95
C LYS A 235 -9.85 -9.87 0.67
N THR A 236 -10.13 -10.13 -0.61
CA THR A 236 -11.42 -10.69 -1.00
C THR A 236 -11.49 -12.18 -0.66
N PRO A 237 -12.47 -12.61 0.16
CA PRO A 237 -12.60 -14.02 0.51
C PRO A 237 -13.09 -14.83 -0.70
N LEU A 238 -12.42 -15.95 -0.97
CA LEU A 238 -12.89 -16.92 -1.94
C LEU A 238 -14.05 -17.74 -1.33
N ILE A 239 -15.27 -17.49 -1.77
CA ILE A 239 -16.43 -18.31 -1.38
C ILE A 239 -16.45 -19.56 -2.26
N LEU A 240 -15.92 -20.66 -1.74
CA LEU A 240 -16.02 -21.96 -2.39
C LEU A 240 -17.47 -22.47 -2.27
N LYS A 241 -18.19 -22.51 -3.39
CA LYS A 241 -19.45 -23.27 -3.44
C LYS A 241 -19.10 -24.74 -3.40
N LYS A 242 -19.56 -25.47 -2.40
CA LYS A 242 -19.33 -26.92 -2.33
C LYS A 242 -20.04 -27.59 -3.50
N GLU A 243 -19.31 -27.88 -4.57
CA GLU A 243 -19.83 -28.73 -5.63
C GLU A 243 -19.79 -30.18 -5.13
N ASN A 244 -20.92 -30.88 -5.24
CA ASN A 244 -20.97 -32.31 -4.99
C ASN A 244 -20.35 -33.04 -6.18
N GLY A 245 -19.03 -32.93 -6.34
CA GLY A 245 -18.28 -33.68 -7.33
C GLY A 245 -18.27 -35.16 -6.96
N SER A 246 -19.03 -35.98 -7.68
CA SER A 246 -18.97 -37.44 -7.61
C SER A 246 -17.80 -37.97 -8.44
N ALA A 247 -16.59 -37.43 -8.23
CA ALA A 247 -15.42 -37.92 -8.94
C ALA A 247 -15.15 -39.37 -8.49
N LYS A 248 -15.24 -40.32 -9.43
CA LYS A 248 -14.81 -41.70 -9.18
C LYS A 248 -13.30 -41.69 -9.04
N PHE A 249 -12.81 -41.91 -7.82
CA PHE A 249 -11.39 -42.07 -7.58
C PHE A 249 -10.88 -43.30 -8.34
N SER A 250 -10.02 -43.08 -9.34
CA SER A 250 -9.26 -44.14 -9.98
C SER A 250 -8.10 -44.56 -9.08
N GLU A 251 -7.55 -45.76 -9.31
CA GLU A 251 -6.33 -46.18 -8.63
C GLU A 251 -5.17 -45.21 -8.89
N LYS A 252 -4.37 -44.96 -7.86
CA LYS A 252 -3.19 -44.10 -7.93
C LYS A 252 -2.16 -44.72 -8.87
N LYS A 253 -1.76 -43.99 -9.91
CA LYS A 253 -0.73 -44.39 -10.86
C LYS A 253 0.38 -43.35 -10.93
N GLU A 254 1.63 -43.81 -10.90
CA GLU A 254 2.78 -42.96 -11.17
C GLU A 254 3.02 -42.88 -12.69
N ILE A 255 3.17 -41.67 -13.21
CA ILE A 255 3.36 -41.40 -14.64
C ILE A 255 4.63 -40.56 -14.78
N SER A 256 5.53 -40.98 -15.67
CA SER A 256 6.76 -40.25 -15.95
C SER A 256 6.45 -38.97 -16.72
N THR A 257 6.82 -37.81 -16.16
CA THR A 257 6.61 -36.49 -16.77
C THR A 257 7.94 -35.75 -17.05
N PRO A 258 8.88 -36.34 -17.82
CA PRO A 258 10.21 -35.78 -18.01
C PRO A 258 10.13 -34.43 -18.76
N GLY A 259 10.79 -33.42 -18.20
CA GLY A 259 10.87 -32.08 -18.79
C GLY A 259 9.58 -31.25 -18.73
N LYS A 260 8.48 -31.75 -18.14
CA LYS A 260 7.24 -31.00 -17.93
C LYS A 260 7.28 -30.33 -16.56
N LYS A 261 7.15 -29.00 -16.52
CA LYS A 261 7.32 -28.20 -15.30
C LYS A 261 6.12 -27.32 -14.96
N THR A 262 5.30 -26.99 -15.95
CA THR A 262 4.12 -26.15 -15.79
C THR A 262 2.84 -26.97 -15.75
N ILE A 263 1.78 -26.40 -15.17
CA ILE A 263 0.44 -27.00 -15.16
C ILE A 263 -0.02 -27.32 -16.58
N SER A 264 0.16 -26.40 -17.52
CA SER A 264 -0.27 -26.57 -18.92
C SER A 264 0.47 -27.73 -19.61
N GLU A 265 1.77 -27.89 -19.34
CA GLU A 265 2.56 -28.99 -19.87
C GLU A 265 2.15 -30.35 -19.31
N VAL A 266 1.80 -30.39 -18.02
CA VAL A 266 1.38 -31.61 -17.31
C VAL A 266 -0.05 -31.99 -17.72
N SER A 267 -0.98 -31.03 -17.77
CA SER A 267 -2.37 -31.25 -18.20
C SER A 267 -2.44 -31.79 -19.63
N THR A 268 -1.68 -31.18 -20.55
CA THR A 268 -1.57 -31.63 -21.94
C THR A 268 -1.00 -33.04 -22.06
N LEU A 269 0.04 -33.38 -21.29
CA LEU A 269 0.64 -34.71 -21.31
C LEU A 269 -0.34 -35.78 -20.78
N LEU A 270 -1.11 -35.45 -19.74
CA LEU A 270 -2.03 -36.38 -19.09
C LEU A 270 -3.40 -36.44 -19.78
N GLY A 271 -3.69 -35.53 -20.71
CA GLY A 271 -4.98 -35.45 -21.39
C GLY A 271 -6.12 -35.01 -20.47
N VAL A 272 -5.81 -34.25 -19.42
CA VAL A 272 -6.77 -33.74 -18.42
C VAL A 272 -6.86 -32.22 -18.53
N SER A 273 -7.91 -31.63 -17.97
CA SER A 273 -8.02 -30.17 -17.86
C SER A 273 -7.01 -29.62 -16.83
N GLU A 274 -6.58 -28.36 -16.97
CA GLU A 274 -5.71 -27.71 -15.96
C GLU A 274 -6.38 -27.67 -14.58
N SER A 275 -7.71 -27.61 -14.56
CA SER A 275 -8.55 -27.73 -13.37
C SER A 275 -8.57 -29.13 -12.76
N GLU A 276 -8.02 -30.16 -13.39
CA GLU A 276 -7.86 -31.49 -12.74
C GLU A 276 -6.43 -31.67 -12.19
N THR A 277 -5.64 -30.60 -12.18
CA THR A 277 -4.26 -30.61 -11.70
C THR A 277 -4.09 -29.75 -10.46
N ILE A 278 -3.06 -30.07 -9.68
CA ILE A 278 -2.76 -29.38 -8.43
C ILE A 278 -1.37 -28.81 -8.49
N LYS A 279 -1.26 -27.55 -8.11
CA LYS A 279 0.02 -26.88 -8.00
C LYS A 279 0.51 -26.96 -6.56
N ALA A 280 1.63 -27.64 -6.36
CA ALA A 280 2.31 -27.68 -5.07
C ALA A 280 3.31 -26.52 -4.98
N VAL A 281 3.16 -25.65 -3.99
CA VAL A 281 4.03 -24.51 -3.70
C VAL A 281 4.70 -24.71 -2.34
N ALA A 282 6.02 -24.83 -2.33
CA ALA A 282 6.80 -24.92 -1.10
C ALA A 282 7.18 -23.52 -0.62
N LEU A 283 6.71 -23.12 0.57
CA LEU A 283 7.03 -21.87 1.22
C LEU A 283 7.92 -22.10 2.44
N LYS A 284 8.92 -21.25 2.63
CA LYS A 284 9.76 -21.24 3.84
C LYS A 284 9.34 -20.07 4.71
N SER A 285 8.89 -20.37 5.93
CA SER A 285 8.58 -19.36 6.96
C SER A 285 9.71 -19.33 7.99
N GLU A 286 10.02 -18.15 8.53
CA GLU A 286 11.09 -17.98 9.53
C GLU A 286 10.87 -18.82 10.80
N LYS A 287 9.62 -19.22 11.11
CA LYS A 287 9.26 -20.00 12.30
C LYS A 287 9.01 -21.50 12.07
N LYS A 288 8.94 -21.99 10.82
CA LYS A 288 8.70 -23.42 10.50
C LYS A 288 9.56 -23.92 9.33
N LYS A 289 10.08 -25.16 9.45
CA LYS A 289 10.67 -25.92 8.33
C LYS A 289 9.55 -26.19 7.32
N PHE A 290 9.60 -25.51 6.17
CA PHE A 290 8.79 -25.69 4.94
C PHE A 290 7.28 -25.98 5.11
N SER A 291 6.44 -25.07 4.65
CA SER A 291 4.99 -25.28 4.49
C SER A 291 4.69 -25.52 3.01
N PHE A 292 4.02 -26.62 2.70
CA PHE A 292 3.56 -26.93 1.33
C PHE A 292 2.10 -26.50 1.20
N PHE A 293 1.82 -25.63 0.24
CA PHE A 293 0.48 -25.22 -0.15
C PHE A 293 0.11 -25.96 -1.42
N PHE A 294 -1.05 -26.59 -1.42
CA PHE A 294 -1.63 -27.19 -2.62
C PHE A 294 -2.71 -26.23 -3.12
N GLU A 295 -2.42 -25.54 -4.22
CA GLU A 295 -3.39 -24.70 -4.91
C GLU A 295 -4.16 -25.62 -5.86
N GLU A 296 -5.38 -26.00 -5.44
CA GLU A 296 -6.33 -26.70 -6.31
C GLU A 296 -6.81 -25.70 -7.38
N ILE A 297 -6.42 -25.95 -8.62
CA ILE A 297 -7.17 -25.45 -9.76
C ILE A 297 -8.33 -26.45 -9.85
N TRP A 298 -9.55 -25.97 -9.76
CA TRP A 298 -10.77 -26.73 -9.39
C TRP A 298 -11.01 -28.10 -10.05
N ASN A 299 -10.63 -29.21 -9.38
CA ASN A 299 -11.36 -30.48 -9.26
C ASN A 299 -10.46 -31.52 -8.55
N SER A 300 -10.70 -31.66 -7.25
CA SER A 300 -10.47 -32.82 -6.38
C SER A 300 -9.38 -33.82 -6.79
N ILE A 301 -8.20 -33.71 -6.18
CA ILE A 301 -7.27 -34.82 -5.93
C ILE A 301 -6.49 -34.49 -4.63
N PHE A 302 -6.27 -35.47 -3.74
CA PHE A 302 -5.34 -35.29 -2.61
C PHE A 302 -4.03 -36.01 -2.97
N ILE A 303 -2.88 -35.35 -2.83
CA ILE A 303 -1.56 -36.01 -2.88
C ILE A 303 -0.74 -35.59 -1.66
N ASN A 304 -0.50 -36.54 -0.76
CA ASN A 304 0.54 -36.46 0.26
C ASN A 304 1.91 -36.67 -0.41
N PHE A 305 2.86 -35.77 -0.19
CA PHE A 305 4.28 -36.03 -0.40
C PHE A 305 4.93 -36.43 0.93
N ILE A 306 5.50 -37.63 0.95
CA ILE A 306 6.52 -38.02 1.92
C ILE A 306 7.85 -37.58 1.30
N LEU A 307 8.52 -36.60 1.90
CA LEU A 307 9.89 -36.25 1.57
C LEU A 307 10.81 -37.14 2.40
N SER A 308 11.57 -38.02 1.72
CA SER A 308 12.79 -38.65 2.24
C SER A 308 13.95 -37.68 2.18
#